data_AF-A0A2S9QL35-F1
#
_entry.id   AF-A0A2S9QL35-F1
#
_cell.length_a   1.000
_cell.length_b   1.000
_cell.length_c   1.000
_cell.angle_alpha   90.00
_cell.angle_beta   90.00
_cell.angle_gamma   90.00
#
_symmetry.space_group_name_H-M   'P 1'
#
loop_
_entity.id
_entity.type
_entity.pdbx_description
1 polymer ?
#
loop_
_entity_poly.entity_id
_entity_poly.type
_entity_poly.pdbx_seq_one_letter_code
_entity_poly.pdbx_strand_id
1 'polypeptide(L)'
;MSTHRVGILILAGAALLSLGGCASSGSSDFVGSWGGDDPSPNITIEDDGRVSGTDGCNRLSGMGSFDGDRFVFGTLAQTKMACLDDAEVIEPWPESARVDGDELVLLDQDGNEVTRLPHRD
;
A
#
# COMPACT_ATOMS: atom_id res chain seq x y z
N MET A 1 -60.87 38.58 -27.16
CA MET A 1 -59.89 39.28 -26.30
C MET A 1 -59.83 38.57 -24.95
N SER A 2 -58.83 37.72 -24.74
CA SER A 2 -58.17 37.52 -23.43
C SER A 2 -56.97 36.59 -23.63
N THR A 3 -55.84 37.07 -23.16
CA THR A 3 -54.46 36.67 -23.48
C THR A 3 -54.01 35.43 -22.72
N HIS A 4 -53.29 34.55 -23.42
CA HIS A 4 -52.49 33.47 -22.82
C HIS A 4 -51.36 34.06 -21.95
N ARG A 5 -51.27 33.61 -20.69
CA ARG A 5 -50.06 33.79 -19.87
C ARG A 5 -49.19 32.56 -20.02
N VAL A 6 -48.19 32.67 -20.89
CA VAL A 6 -47.06 31.73 -21.00
C VAL A 6 -46.18 31.93 -19.77
N GLY A 7 -46.16 30.94 -18.88
CA GLY A 7 -45.16 30.83 -17.82
C GLY A 7 -43.98 30.01 -18.32
N ILE A 8 -42.95 30.69 -18.83
CA ILE A 8 -41.58 30.18 -18.96
C ILE A 8 -40.92 30.33 -17.58
N LEU A 9 -40.07 29.36 -17.18
CA LEU A 9 -39.03 29.36 -16.12
C LEU A 9 -39.04 27.95 -15.46
N ILE A 10 -38.00 27.10 -15.41
CA ILE A 10 -36.54 27.25 -15.41
C ILE A 10 -35.90 26.00 -16.04
N LEU A 11 -34.73 26.21 -16.64
CA LEU A 11 -33.84 25.27 -17.31
C LEU A 11 -33.44 24.06 -16.45
N ALA A 12 -33.34 22.91 -17.11
CA ALA A 12 -32.73 21.68 -16.61
C ALA A 12 -31.27 21.91 -16.19
N GLY A 13 -30.97 21.74 -14.90
CA GLY A 13 -29.60 21.62 -14.41
C GLY A 13 -29.16 20.15 -14.47
N ALA A 14 -28.43 19.78 -15.52
CA ALA A 14 -27.77 18.48 -15.60
C ALA A 14 -26.65 18.42 -14.55
N ALA A 15 -26.86 17.70 -13.45
CA ALA A 15 -25.79 17.36 -12.52
C ALA A 15 -24.93 16.26 -13.16
N LEU A 16 -23.87 16.66 -13.86
CA LEU A 16 -22.78 15.79 -14.27
C LEU A 16 -22.05 15.32 -13.00
N LEU A 17 -22.37 14.11 -12.53
CA LEU A 17 -21.53 13.39 -11.57
C LEU A 17 -20.28 12.92 -12.30
N SER A 18 -19.31 13.82 -12.47
CA SER A 18 -17.94 13.44 -12.81
C SER A 18 -17.33 12.77 -11.58
N LEU A 19 -17.40 11.43 -11.52
CA LEU A 19 -16.46 10.66 -10.72
C LEU A 19 -15.11 10.76 -11.44
N GLY A 20 -14.33 11.79 -11.08
CA GLY A 20 -12.93 11.91 -11.43
C GLY A 20 -12.18 10.68 -10.90
N GLY A 21 -11.39 10.06 -11.77
CA GLY A 21 -10.88 8.71 -11.60
C GLY A 21 -9.93 8.51 -10.43
N CYS A 22 -9.91 7.29 -9.91
CA CYS A 22 -8.77 6.81 -9.15
C CYS A 22 -7.65 6.54 -10.16
N ALA A 23 -6.50 7.19 -9.97
CA ALA A 23 -5.28 6.77 -10.64
C ALA A 23 -5.09 5.28 -10.34
N SER A 24 -4.85 4.47 -11.37
CA SER A 24 -4.36 3.11 -11.15
C SER A 24 -2.95 3.27 -10.60
N SER A 25 -2.87 3.38 -9.28
CA SER A 25 -1.68 3.23 -8.46
C SER A 25 -0.93 2.00 -8.96
N GLY A 26 0.12 2.25 -9.72
CA GLY A 26 0.89 1.21 -10.40
C GLY A 26 1.93 0.64 -9.45
N SER A 27 2.86 -0.12 -10.03
CA SER A 27 4.07 -0.56 -9.33
C SER A 27 4.84 0.58 -8.65
N SER A 28 4.71 1.81 -9.13
CA SER A 28 5.31 3.02 -8.56
C SER A 28 4.94 3.28 -7.11
N ASP A 29 3.73 2.90 -6.69
CA ASP A 29 3.20 3.28 -5.38
C ASP A 29 3.85 2.49 -4.25
N PHE A 30 4.42 1.33 -4.59
CA PHE A 30 5.15 0.49 -3.66
C PHE A 30 6.64 0.86 -3.55
N VAL A 31 7.19 1.51 -4.59
CA VAL A 31 8.62 1.79 -4.67
C VAL A 31 9.00 2.84 -3.64
N GLY A 32 9.95 2.52 -2.78
CA GLY A 32 10.38 3.38 -1.69
C GLY A 32 10.73 2.60 -0.42
N SER A 33 11.01 3.35 0.64
CA SER A 33 11.23 2.81 1.98
C SER A 33 9.96 2.92 2.82
N TRP A 34 9.73 1.92 3.66
CA TRP A 34 8.57 1.81 4.53
C TRP A 34 8.99 1.31 5.91
N GLY A 35 8.35 1.81 6.96
CA GLY A 35 8.56 1.38 8.33
C GLY A 35 9.43 2.34 9.15
N GLY A 36 10.02 1.81 10.21
CA GLY A 36 10.80 2.59 11.17
C GLY A 36 12.29 2.70 10.87
N ASP A 37 13.01 3.37 11.76
CA ASP A 37 14.47 3.36 11.80
C ASP A 37 14.98 2.11 12.55
N ASP A 38 16.18 1.64 12.20
CA ASP A 38 16.81 0.50 12.87
C ASP A 38 16.86 0.68 14.41
N PRO A 39 16.46 -0.33 15.20
CA PRO A 39 16.14 -1.70 14.79
C PRO A 39 14.68 -1.97 14.41
N SER A 40 13.80 -0.97 14.35
CA SER A 40 12.37 -1.18 14.03
C SER A 40 12.18 -1.81 12.64
N PRO A 41 11.10 -2.61 12.45
CA PRO A 41 10.83 -3.25 11.17
C PRO A 41 10.75 -2.23 10.03
N ASN A 42 11.43 -2.53 8.93
CA ASN A 42 11.42 -1.70 7.74
C ASN A 42 11.73 -2.50 6.48
N ILE A 43 11.26 -1.98 5.35
CA ILE A 43 11.47 -2.59 4.03
C ILE A 43 11.68 -1.50 2.98
N THR A 44 12.52 -1.79 2.00
CA THR A 44 12.65 -1.04 0.77
C THR A 44 12.28 -1.94 -0.41
N ILE A 45 11.41 -1.43 -1.28
CA ILE A 45 11.01 -2.07 -2.53
C ILE A 45 11.57 -1.23 -3.68
N GLU A 46 12.39 -1.82 -4.53
CA GLU A 46 12.92 -1.17 -5.74
C GLU A 46 11.99 -1.40 -6.95
N ASP A 47 12.13 -0.60 -7.99
CA ASP A 47 11.28 -0.64 -9.19
C ASP A 47 11.37 -1.96 -9.98
N ASP A 48 12.46 -2.71 -9.80
CA ASP A 48 12.65 -4.03 -10.40
C ASP A 48 12.17 -5.19 -9.51
N GLY A 49 11.53 -4.87 -8.38
CA GLY A 49 10.98 -5.83 -7.43
C GLY A 49 11.99 -6.33 -6.40
N ARG A 50 13.22 -5.79 -6.34
CA ARG A 50 14.14 -6.06 -5.23
C ARG A 50 13.56 -5.62 -3.90
N VAL A 51 13.74 -6.48 -2.91
CA VAL A 51 13.34 -6.26 -1.53
C VAL A 51 14.57 -6.32 -0.64
N SER A 52 14.70 -5.34 0.25
CA SER A 52 15.67 -5.36 1.35
C SER A 52 15.07 -4.74 2.61
N GLY A 53 15.54 -5.13 3.79
CA GLY A 53 15.00 -4.58 5.03
C GLY A 53 15.37 -5.38 6.27
N THR A 54 14.54 -5.23 7.30
CA THR A 54 14.61 -5.99 8.55
C THR A 54 13.21 -6.26 9.06
N ASP A 55 13.00 -7.44 9.64
CA ASP A 55 11.75 -7.76 10.34
C ASP A 55 11.68 -7.08 11.73
N GLY A 56 12.72 -6.35 12.15
CA GLY A 56 12.88 -5.84 13.51
C GLY A 56 14.09 -6.43 14.25
N CYS A 57 14.61 -7.54 13.75
CA CYS A 57 15.70 -8.30 14.34
C CYS A 57 16.61 -8.90 13.27
N ASN A 58 16.05 -9.62 12.29
CA ASN A 58 16.74 -10.24 11.18
C ASN A 58 16.69 -9.38 9.92
N ARG A 59 17.82 -9.31 9.23
CA ARG A 59 17.92 -8.67 7.91
C ARG A 59 17.26 -9.56 6.86
N LEU A 60 16.51 -8.92 5.97
CA LEU A 60 15.75 -9.53 4.89
C LEU A 60 16.30 -9.09 3.54
N SER A 61 16.34 -10.00 2.58
CA SER A 61 16.58 -9.66 1.17
C SER A 61 15.97 -10.67 0.22
N GLY A 62 15.55 -10.22 -0.95
CA GLY A 62 15.00 -11.10 -1.97
C GLY A 62 14.31 -10.33 -3.08
N MET A 63 13.34 -10.98 -3.71
CA MET A 63 12.53 -10.40 -4.78
C MET A 63 11.05 -10.53 -4.46
N GLY A 64 10.25 -9.64 -5.03
CA GLY A 64 8.81 -9.79 -5.15
C GLY A 64 8.32 -9.47 -6.56
N SER A 65 7.03 -9.28 -6.71
CA SER A 65 6.39 -8.94 -7.98
C SER A 65 5.20 -8.03 -7.77
N PHE A 66 5.04 -7.06 -8.66
CA PHE A 66 3.87 -6.19 -8.69
C PHE A 66 2.72 -6.92 -9.40
N ASP A 67 1.61 -7.13 -8.70
CA ASP A 67 0.38 -7.76 -9.19
C ASP A 67 -0.79 -6.82 -8.94
N GLY A 68 -1.01 -5.90 -9.89
CA GLY A 68 -2.08 -4.89 -9.79
C GLY A 68 -1.91 -3.98 -8.58
N ASP A 69 -2.82 -4.10 -7.61
CA ASP A 69 -2.86 -3.34 -6.35
C ASP A 69 -2.11 -4.04 -5.21
N ARG A 70 -1.33 -5.08 -5.51
CA ARG A 70 -0.51 -5.82 -4.56
C ARG A 70 0.94 -5.91 -4.96
N PHE A 71 1.80 -5.97 -3.96
CA PHE A 71 3.17 -6.47 -4.08
C PHE A 71 3.24 -7.84 -3.41
N VAL A 72 3.56 -8.88 -4.18
CA VAL A 72 3.66 -10.26 -3.68
C VAL A 72 5.13 -10.55 -3.38
N PHE A 73 5.43 -10.92 -2.14
CA PHE A 73 6.78 -11.29 -1.74
C PHE A 73 7.13 -12.69 -2.28
N GLY A 74 8.30 -12.81 -2.90
CA GLY A 74 8.89 -14.10 -3.21
C GLY A 74 9.61 -14.68 -2.00
N THR A 75 10.45 -15.69 -2.24
CA THR A 75 11.30 -16.24 -1.18
C THR A 75 12.33 -15.21 -0.74
N LEU A 76 12.26 -14.79 0.52
CA LEU A 76 13.25 -13.92 1.14
C LEU A 76 14.31 -14.75 1.88
N ALA A 77 15.57 -14.35 1.73
CA ALA A 77 16.65 -14.77 2.59
C ALA A 77 16.62 -13.95 3.88
N GLN A 78 16.89 -14.61 5.01
CA GLN A 78 16.93 -13.96 6.32
C GLN A 78 18.17 -14.37 7.10
N THR A 79 18.68 -13.46 7.93
CA THR A 79 19.66 -13.84 8.97
C THR A 79 18.99 -14.70 10.05
N LYS A 80 19.79 -15.34 10.91
CA LYS A 80 19.30 -16.13 12.05
C LYS A 80 19.86 -15.58 13.36
N MET A 81 19.60 -14.31 13.62
CA MET A 81 19.98 -13.67 14.88
C MET A 81 18.98 -14.06 15.98
N ALA A 82 19.45 -14.09 17.23
CA ALA A 82 18.58 -14.28 18.37
C ALA A 82 17.96 -12.92 18.73
N CYS A 83 16.65 -12.83 18.66
CA CYS A 83 15.91 -11.62 19.00
C CYS A 83 15.73 -11.52 20.53
N LEU A 84 15.72 -10.30 21.04
CA LEU A 84 15.34 -10.05 22.43
C LEU A 84 13.82 -10.22 22.57
N ASP A 85 13.37 -10.68 23.74
CA ASP A 85 11.95 -10.99 23.97
C ASP A 85 11.03 -9.76 23.79
N ASP A 86 11.55 -8.55 23.99
CA ASP A 86 10.80 -7.30 23.89
C ASP A 86 10.94 -6.61 22.51
N ALA A 87 11.58 -7.25 21.53
CA ALA A 87 11.74 -6.67 20.21
C ALA A 87 10.41 -6.67 19.44
N GLU A 88 10.08 -5.54 18.80
CA GLU A 88 9.00 -5.49 17.83
C GLU A 88 9.46 -6.17 16.55
N VAL A 89 8.95 -7.37 16.29
CA VAL A 89 9.37 -8.22 15.16
C VAL A 89 8.15 -8.64 14.34
N ILE A 90 8.27 -8.58 13.02
CA ILE A 90 7.30 -9.11 12.06
C ILE A 90 7.65 -10.56 11.73
N GLU A 91 7.18 -11.49 12.54
CA GLU A 91 7.25 -12.93 12.24
C GLU A 91 5.90 -13.64 12.50
N PRO A 92 5.43 -14.49 11.58
CA PRO A 92 6.04 -14.85 10.30
C PRO A 92 6.02 -13.68 9.29
N TRP A 93 6.94 -13.71 8.31
CA TRP A 93 6.98 -12.68 7.27
C TRP A 93 5.72 -12.72 6.39
N PRO A 94 5.11 -11.57 6.05
CA PRO A 94 3.87 -11.49 5.27
C PRO A 94 4.01 -12.00 3.82
N GLU A 95 2.92 -12.49 3.23
CA GLU A 95 2.89 -13.00 1.84
C GLU A 95 2.85 -11.85 0.84
N SER A 96 2.09 -10.81 1.14
CA SER A 96 1.90 -9.68 0.22
C SER A 96 1.78 -8.35 0.96
N ALA A 97 1.73 -7.28 0.20
CA ALA A 97 1.47 -5.94 0.69
C ALA A 97 0.52 -5.20 -0.26
N ARG A 98 -0.21 -4.21 0.27
CA ARG A 98 -0.96 -3.21 -0.49
C ARG A 98 -0.61 -1.82 0.03
N VAL A 99 -0.76 -0.80 -0.81
CA VAL A 99 -0.60 0.60 -0.38
C VAL A 99 -1.97 1.15 0.03
N ASP A 100 -2.02 1.85 1.16
CA ASP A 100 -3.21 2.48 1.72
C ASP A 100 -2.87 3.92 2.13
N GLY A 101 -2.93 4.84 1.17
CA GLY A 101 -2.43 6.20 1.38
C GLY A 101 -0.92 6.22 1.54
N ASP A 102 -0.46 6.63 2.72
CA ASP A 102 0.97 6.76 3.06
C ASP A 102 1.50 5.55 3.85
N GLU A 103 0.75 4.44 3.84
CA GLU A 103 1.08 3.23 4.61
C GLU A 103 1.18 2.03 3.67
N LEU A 104 2.20 1.20 3.87
CA LEU A 104 2.31 -0.13 3.32
C LEU A 104 1.66 -1.12 4.30
N VAL A 105 0.53 -1.68 3.89
CA VAL A 105 -0.22 -2.66 4.67
C VAL A 105 0.28 -4.04 4.30
N LEU A 106 0.92 -4.74 5.24
CA LEU A 106 1.41 -6.10 5.03
C LEU A 106 0.32 -7.12 5.35
N LEU A 107 0.21 -8.15 4.52
CA LEU A 107 -0.88 -9.11 4.51
C LEU A 107 -0.36 -10.55 4.59
N ASP A 108 -1.03 -11.37 5.41
CA ASP A 108 -0.77 -12.81 5.48
C ASP A 108 -1.32 -13.55 4.24
N GLN A 109 -1.14 -14.88 4.23
CA GLN A 109 -1.59 -15.77 3.17
C GLN A 109 -3.13 -15.80 2.95
N ASP A 110 -3.89 -15.42 3.97
CA ASP A 110 -5.35 -15.39 3.95
C ASP A 110 -5.87 -13.98 3.61
N GLY A 111 -4.95 -13.02 3.40
CA GLY A 111 -5.24 -11.62 3.10
C GLY A 111 -5.58 -10.78 4.32
N ASN A 112 -5.34 -11.27 5.54
CA ASN A 112 -5.52 -10.48 6.75
C ASN A 112 -4.35 -9.52 6.95
N GLU A 113 -4.64 -8.37 7.53
CA GLU A 113 -3.64 -7.39 7.91
C GLU A 113 -2.78 -7.91 9.06
N VAL A 114 -1.46 -7.94 8.83
CA VAL A 114 -0.45 -8.27 9.84
C VAL A 114 -0.01 -7.00 10.56
N THR A 115 0.40 -5.99 9.80
CA THR A 115 0.83 -4.69 10.31
C THR A 115 0.81 -3.63 9.20
N ARG A 116 1.05 -2.37 9.57
CA ARG A 116 1.21 -1.24 8.67
C ARG A 116 2.55 -0.58 8.90
N LEU A 117 3.20 -0.21 7.81
CA LEU A 117 4.49 0.47 7.81
C LEU A 117 4.31 1.84 7.14
N PRO A 118 4.58 2.96 7.83
CA PRO A 118 4.47 4.28 7.23
C PRO A 118 5.51 4.45 6.11
N HIS A 119 5.23 5.31 5.14
CA HIS A 119 6.22 5.71 4.15
C HIS A 119 7.38 6.42 4.83
N ARG A 120 8.59 6.19 4.33
CA ARG A 120 9.82 6.82 4.82
C ARG A 120 10.58 7.45 3.66
N ASP A 121 10.75 8.77 3.72
CA ASP A 121 11.51 9.59 2.77
C ASP A 121 13.01 9.20 2.68
#